data_AF-A0A2S5E8P9-F1
#
_entry.id   AF-A0A2S5E8P9-F1
#
_cell.length_a   1.000
_cell.length_b   1.000
_cell.length_c   1.000
_cell.angle_alpha   90.00
_cell.angle_beta   90.00
_cell.angle_gamma   90.00
#
_symmetry.space_group_name_H-M   'P 1'
#
loop_
_entity.id
_entity.type
_entity.pdbx_description
1 polymer ?
#
loop_
_entity_poly.entity_id
_entity_poly.type
_entity_poly.pdbx_seq_one_letter_code
_entity_poly.pdbx_strand_id
1 'polypeptide(L)'
;MKEKEKEVLDYCIKDIEYRIKSCESSYEKGDFNEKVSDFRAFIFSLGSSMDIMRNEIFEDYNQSKKRKYFSDIFDIKSDKKQDIRSCRIRDDFRNYLSNNYTDQNKKQKILEIMENLGIIISNDKYYFTAQNFSKGKIEKKKISLWDIYNSLKHSCYPRKPNTYAYFKDELVGYKGEMLLSISTTEGEYSFEIFGGWVPFEGAEEDAKNKENPYLKMIKDIGNYIIRNLKALEEVI
;
A
#
# COMPACT_ATOMS: atom_id res chain seq x y z
N MET A 1 -27.04 -7.44 -3.38
CA MET A 1 -26.52 -6.34 -2.58
C MET A 1 -27.52 -5.83 -1.55
N LYS A 2 -27.16 -5.85 -0.27
CA LYS A 2 -27.82 -5.01 0.73
C LYS A 2 -27.37 -3.56 0.45
N GLU A 3 -28.29 -2.59 0.51
CA GLU A 3 -27.99 -1.16 0.24
C GLU A 3 -26.76 -0.65 1.01
N LYS A 4 -26.58 -1.16 2.25
CA LYS A 4 -25.42 -0.95 3.12
C LYS A 4 -24.06 -1.31 2.48
N GLU A 5 -23.95 -2.44 1.78
CA GLU A 5 -22.67 -2.90 1.19
C GLU A 5 -22.20 -1.95 0.08
N LYS A 6 -23.16 -1.41 -0.68
CA LYS A 6 -22.92 -0.45 -1.75
C LYS A 6 -22.41 0.88 -1.20
N GLU A 7 -23.08 1.40 -0.16
CA GLU A 7 -22.68 2.64 0.51
C GLU A 7 -21.26 2.54 1.08
N VAL A 8 -20.91 1.38 1.65
CA VAL A 8 -19.57 1.10 2.18
C VAL A 8 -18.51 1.15 1.07
N LEU A 9 -18.77 0.54 -0.08
CA LEU A 9 -17.84 0.57 -1.21
C LEU A 9 -17.69 1.96 -1.82
N ASP A 10 -18.80 2.69 -2.01
CA ASP A 10 -18.79 4.06 -2.51
C ASP A 10 -18.00 5.00 -1.59
N TYR A 11 -18.16 4.85 -0.27
CA TYR A 11 -17.34 5.55 0.71
C TYR A 11 -15.83 5.24 0.53
N CYS A 12 -15.47 3.96 0.45
CA CYS A 12 -14.08 3.53 0.24
C CYS A 12 -13.48 4.10 -1.06
N ILE A 13 -14.26 4.10 -2.15
CA ILE A 13 -13.85 4.62 -3.45
C ILE A 13 -13.62 6.14 -3.35
N LYS A 14 -14.57 6.88 -2.80
CA LYS A 14 -14.50 8.34 -2.67
C LYS A 14 -13.34 8.79 -1.80
N ASP A 15 -13.06 8.11 -0.70
CA ASP A 15 -11.89 8.43 0.14
C ASP A 15 -10.58 8.24 -0.64
N ILE A 16 -10.42 7.14 -1.37
CA ILE A 16 -9.21 6.91 -2.18
C ILE A 16 -9.09 7.97 -3.30
N GLU A 17 -10.18 8.27 -4.02
CA GLU A 17 -10.19 9.31 -5.06
C GLU A 17 -9.81 10.68 -4.48
N TYR A 18 -10.31 11.01 -3.29
CA TYR A 18 -9.94 12.23 -2.57
C TYR A 18 -8.45 12.26 -2.19
N ARG A 19 -7.90 11.15 -1.67
CA ARG A 19 -6.48 11.07 -1.30
C ARG A 19 -5.54 11.19 -2.49
N ILE A 20 -5.91 10.65 -3.65
CA ILE A 20 -5.15 10.83 -4.89
C ILE A 20 -5.07 12.33 -5.22
N LYS A 21 -6.20 13.03 -5.21
CA LYS A 21 -6.26 14.48 -5.51
C LYS A 21 -5.51 15.32 -4.48
N SER A 22 -5.57 14.95 -3.20
CA SER A 22 -4.82 15.63 -2.14
C SER A 22 -3.32 15.51 -2.39
N CYS A 23 -2.84 14.29 -2.68
CA CYS A 23 -1.47 14.06 -3.08
C CYS A 23 -1.10 14.92 -4.29
N GLU A 24 -1.87 14.90 -5.39
CA GLU A 24 -1.62 15.77 -6.57
C GLU A 24 -1.44 17.24 -6.17
N SER A 25 -2.35 17.80 -5.37
CA SER A 25 -2.28 19.19 -4.93
C SER A 25 -1.06 19.48 -4.06
N SER A 26 -0.72 18.58 -3.12
CA SER A 26 0.49 18.73 -2.28
C SER A 26 1.78 18.71 -3.12
N TYR A 27 1.78 17.93 -4.21
CA TYR A 27 2.90 17.89 -5.15
C TYR A 27 3.06 19.21 -5.91
N GLU A 28 1.95 19.77 -6.41
CA GLU A 28 1.93 21.06 -7.12
C GLU A 28 2.39 22.22 -6.24
N LYS A 29 1.94 22.26 -4.98
CA LYS A 29 2.32 23.32 -4.02
C LYS A 29 3.80 23.28 -3.63
N GLY A 30 4.45 22.13 -3.77
CA GLY A 30 5.85 21.98 -3.42
C GLY A 30 6.13 21.75 -1.92
N ASP A 31 5.14 21.85 -1.02
CA ASP A 31 5.33 21.73 0.42
C ASP A 31 5.66 20.28 0.85
N PHE A 32 6.81 20.10 1.49
CA PHE A 32 7.27 18.78 1.92
C PHE A 32 6.39 18.14 3.00
N ASN A 33 5.94 18.92 3.98
CA ASN A 33 5.14 18.40 5.09
C ASN A 33 3.75 17.99 4.61
N GLU A 34 3.13 18.77 3.71
CA GLU A 34 1.86 18.41 3.08
C GLU A 34 2.01 17.12 2.25
N LYS A 35 3.05 17.00 1.42
CA LYS A 35 3.30 15.78 0.62
C LYS A 35 3.41 14.52 1.49
N VAL A 36 4.18 14.61 2.58
CA VAL A 36 4.33 13.48 3.50
C VAL A 36 3.02 13.16 4.21
N SER A 37 2.31 14.17 4.71
CA SER A 37 1.03 13.97 5.38
C SER A 37 0.01 13.31 4.47
N ASP A 38 -0.14 13.81 3.24
CA ASP A 38 -1.11 13.31 2.27
C ASP A 38 -0.76 11.91 1.78
N PHE A 39 0.52 11.60 1.62
CA PHE A 39 0.95 10.24 1.33
C PHE A 39 0.62 9.27 2.46
N ARG A 40 0.89 9.66 3.72
CA ARG A 40 0.52 8.81 4.86
C ARG A 40 -0.98 8.57 4.86
N ALA A 41 -1.78 9.63 4.69
CA ALA A 41 -3.22 9.52 4.61
C ALA A 41 -3.66 8.59 3.47
N PHE A 42 -3.08 8.71 2.28
CA PHE A 42 -3.30 7.79 1.16
C PHE A 42 -3.04 6.33 1.54
N ILE A 43 -1.87 6.01 2.10
CA ILE A 43 -1.52 4.63 2.50
C ILE A 43 -2.50 4.10 3.56
N PHE A 44 -2.89 4.92 4.54
CA PHE A 44 -3.85 4.53 5.56
C PHE A 44 -5.27 4.34 5.00
N SER A 45 -5.70 5.16 4.04
CA SER A 45 -6.97 4.99 3.33
C SER A 45 -7.01 3.65 2.59
N LEU A 46 -5.93 3.29 1.86
CA LEU A 46 -5.86 1.97 1.21
C LEU A 46 -5.99 0.82 2.23
N GLY A 47 -5.26 0.91 3.35
CA GLY A 47 -5.34 -0.09 4.41
C GLY A 47 -6.72 -0.18 5.06
N SER A 48 -7.35 0.97 5.31
CA SER A 48 -8.64 1.06 5.99
C SER A 48 -9.79 0.57 5.11
N SER A 49 -9.81 0.94 3.82
CA SER A 49 -10.84 0.47 2.88
C SER A 49 -10.93 -1.06 2.83
N MET A 50 -9.78 -1.72 2.96
CA MET A 50 -9.70 -3.17 2.90
C MET A 50 -10.13 -3.84 4.20
N ASP A 51 -9.83 -3.22 5.35
CA ASP A 51 -10.34 -3.66 6.65
C ASP A 51 -11.85 -3.48 6.73
N ILE A 52 -12.37 -2.36 6.21
CA ILE A 52 -13.80 -2.07 6.09
C ILE A 52 -14.49 -3.12 5.22
N MET A 53 -13.96 -3.43 4.03
CA MET A 53 -14.52 -4.51 3.20
C MET A 53 -14.57 -5.85 3.95
N ARG A 54 -13.50 -6.22 4.64
CA ARG A 54 -13.47 -7.45 5.45
C ARG A 54 -14.59 -7.45 6.51
N ASN A 55 -14.81 -6.34 7.19
CA ASN A 55 -15.75 -6.28 8.33
C ASN A 55 -17.21 -6.09 7.90
N GLU A 56 -17.47 -5.33 6.84
CA GLU A 56 -18.81 -4.87 6.48
C GLU A 56 -19.40 -5.60 5.26
N ILE A 57 -18.56 -6.10 4.35
CA ILE A 57 -19.01 -6.83 3.15
C ILE A 57 -18.95 -8.35 3.39
N PHE A 58 -17.91 -8.80 4.09
CA PHE A 58 -17.73 -10.21 4.44
C PHE A 58 -17.96 -10.44 5.95
N GLU A 59 -19.00 -9.82 6.51
CA GLU A 59 -19.28 -9.77 7.96
C GLU A 59 -19.38 -11.16 8.61
N ASP A 60 -19.92 -12.15 7.89
CA ASP A 60 -20.07 -13.53 8.36
C ASP A 60 -18.80 -14.39 8.25
N TYR A 61 -17.72 -13.86 7.67
CA TYR A 61 -16.45 -14.57 7.59
C TYR A 61 -15.79 -14.64 8.98
N ASN A 62 -15.62 -15.86 9.50
CA ASN A 62 -15.07 -16.09 10.83
C ASN A 62 -13.64 -15.53 10.98
N GLN A 63 -13.53 -14.39 11.65
CA GLN A 63 -12.28 -13.70 11.91
C GLN A 63 -11.53 -14.43 13.03
N SER A 64 -10.46 -15.14 12.70
CA SER A 64 -9.62 -15.75 13.75
C SER A 64 -9.03 -14.63 14.62
N LYS A 65 -9.38 -14.57 15.91
CA LYS A 65 -8.94 -13.50 16.84
C LYS A 65 -7.41 -13.30 16.95
N LYS A 66 -6.60 -14.19 16.37
CA LYS A 66 -5.13 -14.12 16.39
C LYS A 66 -4.50 -13.41 15.19
N ARG A 67 -5.21 -13.31 14.06
CA ARG A 67 -4.70 -12.68 12.84
C ARG A 67 -5.35 -11.30 12.69
N LYS A 68 -4.61 -10.35 12.11
CA LYS A 68 -4.99 -8.93 12.05
C LYS A 68 -4.94 -8.43 10.62
N TYR A 69 -5.83 -7.51 10.28
CA TYR A 69 -5.87 -6.83 8.97
C TYR A 69 -5.98 -7.83 7.81
N PHE A 70 -5.24 -7.58 6.72
CA PHE A 70 -5.20 -8.37 5.51
C PHE A 70 -4.78 -9.84 5.67
N SER A 71 -4.11 -10.19 6.78
CA SER A 71 -3.66 -11.57 7.02
C SER A 71 -4.82 -12.56 7.27
N ASP A 72 -6.05 -12.05 7.45
CA ASP A 72 -7.25 -12.86 7.59
C ASP A 72 -7.77 -13.41 6.26
N ILE A 73 -7.59 -12.66 5.17
CA ILE A 73 -8.03 -13.02 3.82
C ILE A 73 -6.87 -13.61 3.03
N PHE A 74 -5.68 -13.03 3.19
CA PHE A 74 -4.51 -13.37 2.42
C PHE A 74 -3.46 -14.07 3.28
N ASP A 75 -2.76 -15.04 2.70
CA ASP A 75 -1.60 -15.69 3.30
C ASP A 75 -0.37 -14.76 3.20
N ILE A 76 -0.44 -13.64 3.91
CA ILE A 76 0.68 -12.73 4.08
C ILE A 76 1.58 -13.37 5.13
N LYS A 77 2.62 -14.10 4.67
CA LYS A 77 3.62 -14.65 5.57
C LYS A 77 4.26 -13.52 6.36
N SER A 78 4.15 -13.59 7.68
CA SER A 78 4.75 -12.63 8.62
C SER A 78 6.26 -12.84 8.80
N ASP A 79 6.88 -13.78 8.08
CA ASP A 79 8.25 -14.21 8.34
C ASP A 79 9.27 -13.41 7.52
N LYS A 80 10.35 -12.98 8.18
CA LYS A 80 11.33 -11.97 7.72
C LYS A 80 12.23 -12.44 6.56
N LYS A 81 11.95 -13.60 5.95
CA LYS A 81 12.91 -14.38 5.15
C LYS A 81 12.43 -14.79 3.76
N GLN A 82 11.29 -14.32 3.28
CA GLN A 82 10.84 -14.64 1.92
C GLN A 82 10.47 -13.40 1.12
N ASP A 83 10.98 -13.37 -0.11
CA ASP A 83 10.48 -12.58 -1.23
C ASP A 83 8.97 -12.80 -1.31
N ILE A 84 8.15 -11.74 -1.13
CA ILE A 84 6.69 -11.82 -1.13
C ILE A 84 6.24 -12.07 -2.58
N ARG A 85 6.45 -13.29 -3.08
CA ARG A 85 5.95 -13.71 -4.39
C ARG A 85 4.57 -14.32 -4.16
N SER A 86 3.55 -13.56 -4.55
CA SER A 86 2.11 -13.86 -4.51
C SER A 86 1.47 -13.89 -3.11
N CYS A 87 0.63 -12.90 -2.84
CA CYS A 87 -0.38 -12.97 -1.78
C CYS A 87 -1.46 -13.97 -2.20
N ARG A 88 -1.44 -15.19 -1.66
CA ARG A 88 -2.50 -16.17 -1.97
C ARG A 88 -3.71 -15.91 -1.09
N ILE A 89 -4.92 -16.00 -1.66
CA ILE A 89 -6.14 -16.07 -0.85
C ILE A 89 -6.10 -17.35 -0.04
N ARG A 90 -6.44 -17.25 1.24
CA ARG A 90 -6.43 -18.39 2.14
C ARG A 90 -7.61 -19.34 1.88
N ASP A 91 -7.38 -20.61 2.17
CA ASP A 91 -8.37 -21.65 1.95
C ASP A 91 -9.63 -21.50 2.81
N ASP A 92 -9.51 -20.95 4.03
CA ASP A 92 -10.67 -20.63 4.87
C ASP A 92 -11.57 -19.55 4.26
N PHE A 93 -10.99 -18.51 3.67
CA PHE A 93 -11.77 -17.51 2.93
C PHE A 93 -12.40 -18.11 1.66
N ARG A 94 -11.68 -18.96 0.92
CA ARG A 94 -12.22 -19.68 -0.25
C ARG A 94 -13.39 -20.60 0.13
N ASN A 95 -13.30 -21.27 1.26
CA ASN A 95 -14.36 -22.11 1.82
C ASN A 95 -15.56 -21.26 2.25
N TYR A 96 -15.32 -20.12 2.91
CA TYR A 96 -16.37 -19.16 3.24
C TYR A 96 -17.15 -18.71 1.99
N LEU A 97 -16.47 -18.32 0.92
CA LEU A 97 -17.13 -17.94 -0.33
C LEU A 97 -17.93 -19.11 -0.91
N SER A 98 -17.40 -20.33 -0.84
CA SER A 98 -18.09 -21.53 -1.34
C SER A 98 -19.35 -21.88 -0.57
N ASN A 99 -19.40 -21.56 0.73
CA ASN A 99 -20.55 -21.83 1.59
C ASN A 99 -21.64 -20.76 1.48
N ASN A 100 -21.27 -19.51 1.15
CA ASN A 100 -22.19 -18.37 1.16
C ASN A 100 -22.65 -17.91 -0.23
N TYR A 101 -21.95 -18.29 -1.30
CA TYR A 101 -22.34 -17.96 -2.68
C TYR A 101 -22.58 -19.23 -3.50
N THR A 102 -23.83 -19.46 -3.91
CA THR A 102 -24.23 -20.61 -4.75
C THR A 102 -23.93 -20.38 -6.24
N ASP A 103 -23.91 -19.12 -6.69
CA ASP A 103 -23.55 -18.73 -8.05
C ASP A 103 -22.02 -18.83 -8.26
N GLN A 104 -21.61 -19.76 -9.13
CA GLN A 104 -20.19 -19.99 -9.45
C GLN A 104 -19.54 -18.82 -10.19
N ASN A 105 -20.27 -18.12 -11.06
CA ASN A 105 -19.73 -16.97 -11.78
C ASN A 105 -19.50 -15.80 -10.82
N LYS A 106 -20.45 -15.54 -9.91
CA LYS A 106 -20.30 -14.54 -8.86
C LYS A 106 -19.11 -14.84 -7.96
N LYS A 107 -19.01 -16.09 -7.46
CA LYS A 107 -17.88 -16.54 -6.63
C LYS A 107 -16.54 -16.36 -7.34
N GLN A 108 -16.45 -16.78 -8.60
CA GLN A 108 -15.21 -16.70 -9.38
C GLN A 108 -14.77 -15.23 -9.57
N LYS A 109 -15.72 -14.33 -9.88
CA LYS A 109 -15.43 -12.90 -9.97
C LYS A 109 -14.95 -12.30 -8.65
N ILE A 110 -15.57 -12.65 -7.52
CA ILE A 110 -15.11 -12.21 -6.19
C ILE A 110 -13.68 -12.68 -5.94
N LEU A 111 -13.37 -13.95 -6.25
CA LEU A 111 -12.01 -14.48 -6.09
C LEU A 111 -10.99 -13.72 -6.94
N GLU A 112 -11.29 -13.47 -8.22
CA GLU A 112 -10.40 -12.72 -9.13
C GLU A 112 -10.15 -11.29 -8.62
N ILE A 113 -11.20 -10.61 -8.15
CA ILE A 113 -11.09 -9.26 -7.56
C ILE A 113 -10.21 -9.30 -6.32
N MET A 114 -10.42 -10.26 -5.43
CA MET A 114 -9.62 -10.40 -4.22
C MET A 114 -8.16 -10.76 -4.54
N GLU A 115 -7.89 -11.61 -5.53
CA GLU A 115 -6.53 -11.93 -6.00
C GLU A 115 -5.82 -10.69 -6.55
N ASN A 116 -6.52 -9.89 -7.35
CA ASN A 116 -6.01 -8.61 -7.85
C ASN A 116 -5.67 -7.63 -6.72
N LEU A 117 -6.48 -7.56 -5.67
CA LEU A 117 -6.17 -6.78 -4.47
C LEU A 117 -4.95 -7.33 -3.73
N GLY A 118 -4.86 -8.66 -3.62
CA GLY A 118 -3.69 -9.36 -3.07
C GLY A 118 -2.39 -8.99 -3.77
N ILE A 119 -2.38 -8.93 -5.10
CA ILE A 119 -1.23 -8.53 -5.93
C ILE A 119 -0.72 -7.14 -5.58
N ILE A 120 -1.62 -6.19 -5.28
CA ILE A 120 -1.25 -4.81 -4.90
C ILE A 120 -0.67 -4.78 -3.50
N ILE A 121 -1.29 -5.50 -2.56
CA ILE A 121 -0.85 -5.56 -1.16
C ILE A 121 0.55 -6.18 -1.05
N SER A 122 0.78 -7.30 -1.74
CA SER A 122 2.11 -7.93 -1.86
C SER A 122 3.05 -7.18 -2.79
N ASN A 123 2.50 -6.23 -3.54
CA ASN A 123 3.21 -5.35 -4.45
C ASN A 123 4.01 -6.05 -5.55
N ASP A 124 3.44 -7.15 -6.06
CA ASP A 124 4.02 -7.94 -7.15
C ASP A 124 4.01 -7.15 -8.48
N LYS A 125 3.08 -6.19 -8.60
CA LYS A 125 2.93 -5.31 -9.76
C LYS A 125 3.60 -3.92 -9.60
N TYR A 126 3.63 -3.35 -8.40
CA TYR A 126 4.04 -1.95 -8.16
C TYR A 126 5.17 -1.80 -7.11
N TYR A 127 6.21 -2.63 -7.20
CA TYR A 127 7.25 -2.70 -6.16
C TYR A 127 8.02 -1.39 -5.96
N PHE A 128 8.28 -1.05 -4.70
CA PHE A 128 9.23 -0.02 -4.33
C PHE A 128 10.61 -0.65 -4.15
N THR A 129 11.67 0.10 -4.45
CA THR A 129 13.04 -0.38 -4.30
C THR A 129 13.69 0.30 -3.11
N ALA A 130 13.88 -0.43 -2.02
CA ALA A 130 14.73 -0.02 -0.91
C ALA A 130 16.19 -0.37 -1.21
N GLN A 131 17.12 0.40 -0.65
CA GLN A 131 18.55 0.28 -0.91
C GLN A 131 19.31 0.06 0.40
N ASN A 132 20.34 -0.78 0.39
CA ASN A 132 21.30 -0.89 1.49
C ASN A 132 22.69 -0.55 0.94
N PHE A 133 23.38 0.34 1.64
CA PHE A 133 24.78 0.66 1.38
C PHE A 133 25.66 -0.15 2.32
N SER A 134 26.10 -1.32 1.85
CA SER A 134 27.03 -2.17 2.60
C SER A 134 28.31 -2.37 1.79
N LYS A 135 29.47 -2.11 2.43
CA LYS A 135 30.80 -2.39 1.87
C LYS A 135 31.02 -1.87 0.44
N GLY A 136 30.49 -0.68 0.11
CA GLY A 136 30.63 -0.04 -1.20
C GLY A 136 29.77 -0.62 -2.32
N LYS A 137 28.79 -1.50 -2.01
CA LYS A 137 27.80 -2.02 -2.97
C LYS A 137 26.40 -1.55 -2.59
N ILE A 138 25.60 -1.20 -3.60
CA ILE A 138 24.18 -0.91 -3.46
C ILE A 138 23.41 -2.21 -3.65
N GLU A 139 22.86 -2.73 -2.57
CA GLU A 139 21.90 -3.83 -2.62
C GLU A 139 20.48 -3.28 -2.74
N LYS A 140 19.68 -3.85 -3.65
CA LYS A 140 18.30 -3.43 -3.89
C LYS A 140 17.32 -4.49 -3.39
N LYS A 141 16.29 -4.07 -2.66
CA LYS A 141 15.23 -4.95 -2.15
C LYS A 141 13.87 -4.41 -2.55
N LYS A 142 13.00 -5.31 -3.03
CA LYS A 142 11.59 -4.97 -3.27
C LYS A 142 10.85 -4.91 -1.94
N ILE A 143 10.04 -3.88 -1.74
CA ILE A 143 9.22 -3.71 -0.54
C ILE A 143 7.74 -3.57 -0.93
N SER A 144 6.87 -4.12 -0.09
CA SER A 144 5.44 -4.19 -0.37
C SER A 144 4.65 -3.00 0.19
N LEU A 145 3.43 -2.78 -0.31
CA LEU A 145 2.52 -1.79 0.24
C LEU A 145 2.19 -2.10 1.71
N TRP A 146 2.08 -3.38 2.04
CA TRP A 146 1.89 -3.87 3.41
C TRP A 146 3.06 -3.50 4.33
N ASP A 147 4.29 -3.60 3.85
CA ASP A 147 5.47 -3.19 4.62
C ASP A 147 5.41 -1.69 4.94
N ILE A 148 5.08 -0.86 3.95
CA ILE A 148 4.95 0.60 4.14
C ILE A 148 3.83 0.92 5.12
N TYR A 149 2.64 0.35 4.95
CA TYR A 149 1.50 0.56 5.86
C TYR A 149 1.86 0.24 7.31
N ASN A 150 2.47 -0.93 7.57
CA ASN A 150 2.86 -1.32 8.92
C ASN A 150 3.91 -0.37 9.52
N SER A 151 4.84 0.08 8.69
CA SER A 151 5.90 1.00 9.11
C SER A 151 5.34 2.35 9.56
N LEU A 152 4.44 2.90 8.76
CA LEU A 152 3.78 4.17 9.05
C LEU A 152 2.90 4.08 10.30
N LYS A 153 2.25 2.95 10.54
CA LYS A 153 1.42 2.70 11.72
C LYS A 153 2.20 2.70 13.03
N HIS A 154 3.47 2.29 13.00
CA HIS A 154 4.32 2.20 14.19
C HIS A 154 5.34 3.35 14.32
N SER A 155 5.21 4.40 13.49
CA SER A 155 6.18 5.49 13.31
C SER A 155 6.39 6.43 14.51
N CYS A 156 5.90 6.13 15.71
CA CYS A 156 6.04 7.03 16.88
C CYS A 156 6.42 6.34 18.20
N TYR A 157 6.69 5.03 18.23
CA TYR A 157 7.07 4.34 19.46
C TYR A 157 8.27 3.40 19.23
N PRO A 158 9.46 3.71 19.78
CA PRO A 158 10.60 2.81 19.72
C PRO A 158 10.41 1.68 20.74
N ARG A 159 9.60 0.68 20.37
CA ARG A 159 9.66 -0.67 20.97
C ARG A 159 9.86 -1.68 19.84
N LYS A 160 11.09 -1.70 19.32
CA LYS A 160 11.68 -2.68 18.38
C LYS A 160 10.75 -3.21 17.25
N PRO A 161 10.15 -2.35 16.40
CA PRO A 161 9.63 -2.80 15.11
C PRO A 161 10.80 -3.05 14.12
N ASN A 162 10.60 -3.96 13.15
CA ASN A 162 11.58 -4.25 12.09
C ASN A 162 11.61 -3.16 11.01
N THR A 163 10.75 -2.15 11.07
CA THR A 163 10.76 -1.02 10.16
C THR A 163 10.37 0.23 10.93
N TYR A 164 11.06 1.33 10.71
CA TYR A 164 10.80 2.62 11.35
C TYR A 164 10.90 3.76 10.33
N ALA A 165 9.97 4.70 10.43
CA ALA A 165 9.99 5.94 9.66
C ALA A 165 10.61 7.04 10.53
N TYR A 166 11.57 7.79 10.00
CA TYR A 166 12.07 8.99 10.67
C TYR A 166 12.43 10.06 9.66
N PHE A 167 12.32 11.30 10.11
CA PHE A 167 12.70 12.48 9.35
C PHE A 167 14.17 12.76 9.64
N LYS A 168 15.01 12.86 8.61
CA LYS A 168 16.44 13.09 8.77
C LYS A 168 16.83 14.38 8.06
N ASP A 169 17.46 15.29 8.79
CA ASP A 169 17.89 16.59 8.24
C ASP A 169 19.28 16.52 7.55
N GLU A 170 20.06 15.44 7.76
CA GLU A 170 21.49 15.39 7.42
C GLU A 170 21.95 14.03 6.84
N LEU A 171 21.46 13.66 5.66
CA LEU A 171 22.27 12.86 4.72
C LEU A 171 22.96 13.84 3.76
N VAL A 172 24.18 13.50 3.33
CA VAL A 172 25.02 14.35 2.49
C VAL A 172 24.33 14.51 1.12
N GLY A 173 23.56 15.60 1.02
CA GLY A 173 22.64 15.91 -0.09
C GLY A 173 21.19 15.75 0.34
N TYR A 174 20.38 16.80 0.13
CA TYR A 174 18.92 16.85 0.21
C TYR A 174 18.29 17.17 1.59
N LYS A 175 17.79 18.42 1.70
CA LYS A 175 16.86 18.86 2.74
C LYS A 175 15.47 18.26 2.45
N GLY A 176 14.90 17.57 3.44
CA GLY A 176 13.48 17.19 3.45
C GLY A 176 13.18 15.91 2.70
N GLU A 177 13.70 14.78 3.18
CA GLU A 177 13.35 13.45 2.67
C GLU A 177 12.73 12.61 3.79
N MET A 178 11.63 11.90 3.50
CA MET A 178 11.08 10.92 4.44
C MET A 178 11.80 9.60 4.22
N LEU A 179 12.58 9.15 5.19
CA LEU A 179 13.27 7.86 5.10
C LEU A 179 12.49 6.79 5.84
N LEU A 180 12.13 5.71 5.15
CA LEU A 180 11.70 4.46 5.77
C LEU A 180 12.89 3.52 5.89
N SER A 181 13.31 3.22 7.11
CA SER A 181 14.35 2.22 7.38
C SER A 181 13.72 0.87 7.73
N ILE A 182 14.00 -0.13 6.92
CA ILE A 182 13.50 -1.50 6.98
C ILE A 182 14.63 -2.42 7.43
N SER A 183 14.63 -2.79 8.70
CA SER A 183 15.53 -3.78 9.30
C SER A 183 15.07 -5.21 8.94
N THR A 184 15.93 -5.95 8.25
CA THR A 184 15.68 -7.34 7.86
C THR A 184 16.67 -8.28 8.54
N THR A 185 16.56 -9.59 8.33
CA THR A 185 17.59 -10.55 8.79
C THR A 185 18.92 -10.42 8.06
N GLU A 186 18.93 -9.76 6.89
CA GLU A 186 20.09 -9.62 5.99
C GLU A 186 20.79 -8.26 6.15
N GLY A 187 20.14 -7.29 6.81
CA GLY A 187 20.64 -5.93 6.99
C GLY A 187 19.51 -4.90 7.06
N GLU A 188 19.89 -3.64 7.26
CA GLU A 188 18.97 -2.50 7.20
C GLU A 188 18.94 -1.92 5.79
N TYR A 189 17.74 -1.73 5.25
CA TYR A 189 17.50 -1.11 3.95
C TYR A 189 16.79 0.23 4.17
N SER A 190 17.17 1.25 3.44
CA SER A 190 16.51 2.54 3.44
C SER A 190 15.67 2.73 2.17
N PHE A 191 14.48 3.26 2.35
CA PHE A 191 13.59 3.64 1.27
C PHE A 191 13.25 5.12 1.41
N GLU A 192 13.80 5.93 0.51
CA GLU A 192 13.54 7.36 0.44
C GLU A 192 12.17 7.55 -0.19
N ILE A 193 11.26 8.17 0.56
CA ILE A 193 9.98 8.64 0.05
C ILE A 193 10.06 10.15 -0.02
N PHE A 194 9.77 10.69 -1.20
CA PHE A 194 9.82 12.14 -1.47
C PHE A 194 11.22 12.75 -1.43
N GLY A 195 12.22 12.02 -1.90
CA GLY A 195 13.41 12.66 -2.46
C GLY A 195 12.99 13.48 -3.68
N GLY A 196 13.29 14.79 -3.66
CA GLY A 196 13.00 15.65 -4.78
C GLY A 196 13.59 15.04 -6.04
N TRP A 197 12.82 14.98 -7.14
CA TRP A 197 13.47 14.93 -8.44
C TRP A 197 14.11 16.29 -8.63
N VAL A 198 15.32 16.45 -8.09
CA VAL A 198 16.10 17.68 -8.21
C VAL A 198 16.87 17.54 -9.51
N PRO A 199 16.45 18.22 -10.59
CA PRO A 199 17.27 18.31 -11.79
C PRO A 199 18.64 18.89 -11.41
N PHE A 200 19.70 18.44 -12.09
CA PHE A 200 20.98 19.12 -11.99
C PHE A 200 20.81 20.58 -12.40
N GLU A 201 21.61 21.47 -11.80
CA GLU A 201 21.61 22.90 -12.14
C GLU A 201 21.82 23.07 -13.67
N GLY A 202 20.85 23.69 -14.35
CA GLY A 202 20.78 23.82 -15.81
C GLY A 202 19.92 22.79 -16.56
N ALA A 203 19.28 21.83 -15.86
CA ALA A 203 18.36 20.84 -16.42
C ALA A 203 16.93 20.96 -15.87
N GLU A 204 16.57 22.13 -15.34
CA GLU A 204 15.29 22.37 -14.66
C GLU A 204 14.08 22.23 -15.58
N GLU A 205 14.24 22.47 -16.88
CA GLU A 205 13.19 22.31 -17.88
C GLU A 205 12.86 20.84 -18.18
N ASP A 206 13.84 19.95 -18.10
CA ASP A 206 13.62 18.51 -18.24
C ASP A 206 12.81 17.94 -17.06
N ALA A 207 12.89 18.60 -15.90
CA ALA A 207 12.15 18.22 -14.70
C ALA A 207 10.66 18.61 -14.73
N LYS A 208 10.32 19.68 -15.46
CA LYS A 208 8.96 20.25 -15.49
C LYS A 208 7.97 19.40 -16.30
N ASN A 209 8.46 18.52 -17.17
CA ASN A 209 7.63 17.79 -18.15
C ASN A 209 7.43 16.29 -17.87
N LYS A 210 7.95 15.75 -16.75
CA LYS A 210 7.70 14.35 -16.39
C LYS A 210 6.94 14.28 -15.06
N GLU A 211 5.79 13.62 -15.09
CA GLU A 211 5.02 13.30 -13.90
C GLU A 211 5.95 12.64 -12.86
N ASN A 212 5.93 13.15 -11.63
CA ASN A 212 6.77 12.63 -10.56
C ASN A 212 6.51 11.11 -10.40
N PRO A 213 7.55 10.26 -10.38
CA PRO A 213 7.38 8.81 -10.37
C PRO A 213 6.59 8.29 -9.14
N TYR A 214 6.69 8.98 -8.01
CA TYR A 214 5.91 8.65 -6.81
C TYR A 214 4.45 9.08 -6.96
N LEU A 215 4.19 10.25 -7.54
CA LEU A 215 2.82 10.70 -7.82
C LEU A 215 2.13 9.77 -8.83
N LYS A 216 2.82 9.40 -9.91
CA LYS A 216 2.34 8.40 -10.88
C LYS A 216 1.99 7.08 -10.19
N MET A 217 2.86 6.60 -9.32
CA MET A 217 2.63 5.36 -8.59
C MET A 217 1.44 5.46 -7.62
N ILE A 218 1.25 6.59 -6.93
CA ILE A 218 0.05 6.84 -6.10
C ILE A 218 -1.22 6.72 -6.95
N LYS A 219 -1.25 7.37 -8.13
CA LYS A 219 -2.37 7.29 -9.06
C LYS A 219 -2.59 5.87 -9.56
N ASP A 220 -1.53 5.19 -9.99
CA ASP A 220 -1.60 3.83 -10.54
C ASP A 220 -2.15 2.83 -9.50
N ILE A 221 -1.61 2.85 -8.28
CA ILE A 221 -2.06 1.99 -7.18
C ILE A 221 -3.51 2.33 -6.80
N GLY A 222 -3.80 3.61 -6.57
CA GLY A 222 -5.11 4.09 -6.15
C GLY A 222 -6.20 3.76 -7.17
N ASN A 223 -5.98 4.07 -8.44
CA ASN A 223 -6.92 3.76 -9.52
C ASN A 223 -7.10 2.25 -9.73
N TYR A 224 -6.04 1.47 -9.55
CA TYR A 224 -6.15 0.01 -9.62
C TYR A 224 -7.04 -0.53 -8.50
N ILE A 225 -6.90 -0.03 -7.26
CA ILE A 225 -7.77 -0.40 -6.14
C ILE A 225 -9.21 0.03 -6.44
N ILE A 226 -9.44 1.30 -6.82
CA ILE A 226 -10.77 1.83 -7.15
C ILE A 226 -11.48 0.95 -8.18
N ARG A 227 -10.77 0.53 -9.24
CA ARG A 227 -11.34 -0.38 -10.25
C ARG A 227 -11.80 -1.71 -9.65
N ASN A 228 -11.01 -2.30 -8.74
CA ASN A 228 -11.39 -3.55 -8.09
C ASN A 228 -12.57 -3.35 -7.13
N LEU A 229 -12.65 -2.22 -6.43
CA LEU A 229 -13.80 -1.88 -5.58
C LEU A 229 -15.08 -1.69 -6.40
N LYS A 230 -15.01 -0.99 -7.54
CA LYS A 230 -16.13 -0.83 -8.48
C LYS A 230 -16.57 -2.18 -9.07
N ALA A 231 -15.61 -3.03 -9.47
CA ALA A 231 -15.91 -4.38 -9.92
C ALA A 231 -16.53 -5.25 -8.83
N LEU A 232 -16.15 -5.06 -7.56
CA LEU A 232 -16.78 -5.75 -6.44
C LEU A 232 -18.22 -5.30 -6.28
N GLU A 233 -18.49 -3.99 -6.31
CA GLU A 233 -19.83 -3.40 -6.24
C GLU A 233 -20.81 -3.99 -7.28
N GLU A 234 -20.33 -4.30 -8.49
CA GLU A 234 -21.13 -4.91 -9.55
C GLU A 234 -21.48 -6.39 -9.29
N VAL A 235 -20.75 -7.05 -8.39
CA VAL A 235 -20.80 -8.51 -8.21
C VAL A 235 -21.55 -8.92 -6.95
N ILE A 236 -21.44 -8.18 -5.83
CA ILE A 236 -22.11 -8.48 -4.55
C ILE A 236 -23.57 -8.00 -4.51
#